data_AF-A0A662F440-F1
#
_entry.id   AF-A0A662F440-F1
#
_cell.length_a   1.000
_cell.length_b   1.000
_cell.length_c   1.000
_cell.angle_alpha   90.00
_cell.angle_beta   90.00
_cell.angle_gamma   90.00
#
_symmetry.space_group_name_H-M   'P 1'
#
loop_
_entity.id
_entity.type
_entity.pdbx_description
1 polymer ?
#
loop_
_entity_poly.entity_id
_entity_poly.type
_entity_poly.pdbx_seq_one_letter_code
_entity_poly.pdbx_strand_id
1 'polypeptide(L)'
;MRGFTIIELMVVVAIIVVIAAIAIPNLVSSRITANQQAAVSTLQALFIQQKSYNLKNGVYADSFTNLQFSGFTGSQYTYQGYKYRLYAN
;
A
#
# COMPACT_ATOMS: atom_id res chain seq x y z
N MET A 1 -37.43 11.32 31.07
CA MET A 1 -36.56 10.71 30.03
C MET A 1 -36.53 9.22 30.30
N ARG A 2 -37.00 8.38 29.38
CA ARG A 2 -36.91 6.92 29.52
C ARG A 2 -35.46 6.55 29.22
N GLY A 3 -34.70 6.19 30.26
CA GLY A 3 -33.29 5.81 30.14
C GLY A 3 -33.15 4.45 29.49
N PHE A 4 -32.10 4.28 28.70
CA PHE A 4 -31.67 3.00 28.13
C PHE A 4 -31.40 2.00 29.28
N THR A 5 -31.83 0.75 29.12
CA THR A 5 -31.52 -0.27 30.13
C THR A 5 -30.07 -0.74 29.96
N ILE A 6 -29.41 -1.07 31.08
CA ILE A 6 -28.02 -1.56 31.05
C ILE A 6 -27.96 -2.89 30.28
N ILE A 7 -28.99 -3.73 30.37
CA ILE A 7 -29.05 -5.01 29.67
C ILE A 7 -29.12 -4.86 28.15
N GLU A 8 -29.83 -3.85 27.63
CA GLU A 8 -29.83 -3.54 26.21
C GLU A 8 -28.41 -3.20 25.73
N LEU A 9 -27.66 -2.41 26.50
CA LEU A 9 -26.28 -2.07 26.14
C LEU A 9 -25.35 -3.29 26.23
N MET A 10 -25.53 -4.19 27.20
CA MET A 10 -24.68 -5.37 27.36
C MET A 10 -24.77 -6.32 26.17
N VAL A 11 -25.98 -6.56 25.65
CA VAL A 11 -26.16 -7.45 24.49
C VAL A 11 -25.57 -6.83 23.23
N VAL A 12 -25.69 -5.51 23.05
CA VAL A 12 -25.11 -4.80 21.90
C VAL A 12 -23.58 -4.91 21.90
N VAL A 13 -22.94 -4.64 23.05
CA VAL A 13 -21.48 -4.72 23.15
C VAL A 13 -21.00 -6.17 22.99
N ALA A 14 -21.74 -7.16 23.50
CA ALA A 14 -21.41 -8.57 23.32
C ALA A 14 -21.34 -8.96 21.83
N ILE A 15 -22.31 -8.53 21.01
CA ILE A 15 -22.33 -8.82 19.58
C ILE A 15 -21.18 -8.10 18.84
N ILE A 16 -20.90 -6.83 19.18
CA ILE A 16 -19.78 -6.07 18.59
C ILE A 16 -18.44 -6.76 18.86
N VAL A 17 -18.22 -7.26 20.08
CA VAL A 17 -16.98 -7.96 20.45
C VAL A 17 -16.81 -9.26 19.65
N VAL A 18 -17.88 -10.04 19.45
CA VAL A 18 -17.84 -11.26 18.63
C VAL A 18 -17.47 -10.94 17.18
N ILE A 19 -18.08 -9.91 16.59
CA ILE A 19 -17.76 -9.49 15.21
C ILE A 19 -16.31 -8.97 15.13
N ALA A 20 -15.89 -8.13 16.07
CA ALA A 20 -14.54 -7.56 16.10
C ALA A 20 -13.45 -8.64 16.21
N ALA A 21 -13.69 -9.68 17.02
CA ALA A 21 -12.76 -10.80 17.18
C ALA A 21 -12.47 -11.55 15.86
N ILE A 22 -13.45 -11.63 14.95
CA ILE A 22 -13.29 -12.26 13.63
C ILE A 22 -12.76 -11.24 12.60
N ALA A 23 -13.25 -10.01 12.63
CA ALA A 23 -12.96 -9.00 11.63
C ALA A 23 -11.52 -8.44 11.73
N ILE A 24 -11.00 -8.20 12.94
CA ILE A 24 -9.66 -7.62 13.15
C ILE A 24 -8.54 -8.51 12.58
N PRO A 25 -8.43 -9.82 12.89
CA PRO A 25 -7.35 -10.65 12.35
C PRO A 25 -7.42 -10.74 10.81
N ASN A 26 -8.64 -10.83 10.25
CA ASN A 26 -8.86 -10.82 8.81
C ASN A 26 -8.43 -9.49 8.17
N LEU A 27 -8.71 -8.36 8.83
CA LEU A 27 -8.29 -7.04 8.37
C LEU A 27 -6.76 -6.89 8.35
N VAL A 28 -6.07 -7.39 9.39
CA VAL A 28 -4.59 -7.33 9.45
C VAL A 28 -3.98 -8.17 8.32
N SER A 29 -4.46 -9.39 8.12
CA SER A 29 -4.00 -10.26 7.02
C SER A 29 -4.29 -9.66 5.64
N SER A 30 -5.47 -9.05 5.46
CA SER A 30 -5.86 -8.37 4.23
C SER A 30 -4.94 -7.19 3.92
N ARG A 31 -4.52 -6.40 4.92
CA ARG A 31 -3.55 -5.30 4.73
C ARG A 31 -2.19 -5.81 4.28
N ILE A 32 -1.68 -6.89 4.88
CA ILE A 32 -0.39 -7.48 4.48
C ILE A 32 -0.46 -7.96 3.03
N THR A 33 -1.51 -8.70 2.68
CA THR A 33 -1.75 -9.17 1.31
C THR A 33 -1.86 -7.99 0.33
N ALA A 34 -2.59 -6.92 0.69
CA ALA A 34 -2.73 -5.73 -0.14
C ALA A 34 -1.38 -5.04 -0.38
N ASN A 35 -0.54 -4.92 0.65
CA ASN A 35 0.80 -4.36 0.52
C ASN A 35 1.70 -5.23 -0.38
N GLN A 36 1.63 -6.55 -0.24
CA GLN A 36 2.34 -7.48 -1.11
C GLN A 36 1.87 -7.36 -2.57
N GLN A 37 0.56 -7.28 -2.80
CA GLN A 37 0.00 -7.08 -4.14
C GLN A 37 0.42 -5.73 -4.75
N ALA A 38 0.46 -4.65 -3.97
CA ALA A 38 0.94 -3.35 -4.41
C ALA A 38 2.44 -3.39 -4.80
N ALA A 39 3.26 -4.11 -4.04
CA ALA A 39 4.67 -4.32 -4.41
C ALA A 39 4.80 -5.12 -5.71
N VAL A 40 4.05 -6.21 -5.86
CA VAL A 40 4.05 -7.03 -7.09
C VAL A 40 3.61 -6.21 -8.30
N SER A 41 2.53 -5.42 -8.20
CA SER A 41 2.06 -4.59 -9.31
C SER A 41 3.08 -3.51 -9.70
N THR A 42 3.75 -2.92 -8.71
CA THR A 42 4.82 -1.94 -8.92
C THR A 42 6.00 -2.57 -9.68
N LEU A 43 6.43 -3.78 -9.30
CA LEU A 43 7.50 -4.50 -10.00
C LEU A 43 7.10 -4.91 -11.42
N GLN A 44 5.86 -5.35 -11.64
CA GLN A 44 5.37 -5.66 -12.98
C GLN A 44 5.37 -4.43 -13.88
N ALA A 45 4.90 -3.28 -13.37
CA ALA A 45 4.95 -2.02 -14.11
C ALA A 45 6.40 -1.63 -14.45
N LEU A 46 7.33 -1.79 -13.50
CA LEU A 46 8.76 -1.52 -13.74
C LEU A 46 9.35 -2.43 -14.82
N PHE A 47 9.03 -3.72 -14.79
CA PHE A 47 9.48 -4.68 -15.80
C PHE A 47 8.99 -4.30 -17.21
N ILE A 48 7.72 -3.91 -17.34
CA ILE A 48 7.14 -3.44 -18.60
C ILE A 48 7.87 -2.18 -19.09
N GLN A 49 8.15 -1.23 -18.21
CA GLN A 49 8.89 -0.01 -18.55
C GLN A 49 10.33 -0.32 -18.99
N GLN A 50 11.03 -1.21 -18.28
CA GLN A 50 12.38 -1.65 -18.64
C GLN A 50 12.42 -2.35 -20.00
N LYS A 51 11.48 -3.27 -20.26
CA LYS A 51 11.30 -3.91 -21.57
C LYS A 51 11.05 -2.87 -22.66
N SER A 52 10.14 -1.93 -22.43
CA SER A 52 9.83 -0.87 -23.41
C SER A 52 11.05 0.02 -23.70
N TYR A 53 11.81 0.38 -22.67
CA TYR A 53 13.03 1.17 -22.82
C TYR A 53 14.11 0.40 -23.59
N ASN A 54 14.30 -0.89 -23.30
CA ASN A 54 15.25 -1.73 -24.02
C ASN A 54 14.87 -1.91 -25.50
N LEU A 55 13.58 -2.07 -25.82
CA LEU A 55 13.12 -2.12 -27.20
C LEU A 55 13.41 -0.81 -27.96
N LYS A 56 13.41 0.34 -27.27
CA LYS A 56 13.68 1.66 -27.88
C LYS A 56 15.17 1.97 -28.01
N ASN A 57 15.97 1.61 -27.00
CA ASN A 57 17.35 2.09 -26.86
C ASN A 57 18.40 0.97 -26.98
N GLY A 58 17.98 -0.29 -27.13
CA GLY A 58 18.88 -1.45 -27.20
C GLY A 58 19.53 -1.84 -25.87
N VAL A 59 19.36 -1.05 -24.81
CA VAL A 59 19.93 -1.25 -23.47
C VAL A 59 18.86 -1.10 -22.39
N TYR A 60 19.03 -1.77 -21.26
CA TYR A 60 18.16 -1.53 -20.10
C TYR A 60 18.52 -0.19 -19.44
N ALA A 61 17.54 0.47 -18.84
CA ALA A 61 17.78 1.75 -18.19
C ALA A 61 18.52 1.55 -16.87
N ASP A 62 19.49 2.43 -16.64
CA ASP A 62 20.31 2.56 -15.45
C ASP A 62 19.64 3.41 -14.34
N SER A 63 18.60 4.16 -14.67
CA SER A 63 17.90 5.04 -13.75
C SER A 63 16.37 5.05 -13.95
N PHE A 64 15.64 5.23 -12.85
CA PHE A 64 14.17 5.38 -12.89
C PHE A 64 13.71 6.64 -13.65
N THR A 65 14.58 7.65 -13.76
CA THR A 65 14.32 8.85 -14.56
C THR A 65 14.21 8.51 -16.04
N ASN A 66 15.13 7.68 -16.54
CA ASN A 66 15.14 7.23 -17.93
C ASN A 66 13.94 6.31 -18.24
N LEU A 67 13.46 5.58 -17.23
CA LEU A 67 12.23 4.78 -17.31
C LEU A 67 10.95 5.59 -17.10
N GLN A 68 11.04 6.87 -16.71
CA GLN A 68 9.87 7.67 -16.30
C GLN A 68 8.97 6.92 -15.30
N PHE A 69 9.56 6.14 -14.39
CA PHE A 69 8.82 5.31 -13.44
C PHE A 69 8.48 6.08 -12.16
N SER A 70 7.19 6.23 -11.88
CA SER A 70 6.65 6.98 -10.71
C SER A 70 5.98 6.08 -9.65
N GLY A 71 5.95 4.76 -9.85
CA GLY A 71 5.12 3.83 -9.06
C GLY A 71 5.54 3.63 -7.60
N PHE A 72 6.69 4.15 -7.19
CA PHE A 72 7.10 4.12 -5.79
C PHE A 72 6.79 5.48 -5.13
N THR A 73 5.56 5.67 -4.68
CA THR A 73 5.05 6.90 -4.04
C THR A 73 5.71 7.16 -2.68
N GLY A 74 6.98 7.55 -2.70
CA GLY A 74 7.58 8.46 -1.74
C GLY A 74 7.91 9.69 -2.55
N SER A 75 7.32 10.84 -2.21
CA SER A 75 7.53 12.09 -2.92
C SER A 75 9.02 12.30 -3.18
N GLN A 76 9.41 12.38 -4.46
CA GLN A 76 10.81 12.57 -4.85
C GLN A 76 11.17 14.01 -4.51
N TYR A 77 11.76 14.22 -3.35
CA TYR A 77 12.37 15.51 -3.04
C TYR A 77 13.69 15.60 -3.82
N THR A 78 13.83 16.67 -4.60
CA THR A 78 15.03 16.97 -5.37
C THR A 78 15.78 18.10 -4.67
N TYR A 79 17.03 17.85 -4.26
CA TYR A 79 17.94 18.88 -3.75
C TYR A 79 19.27 18.66 -4.43
N GLN A 80 19.75 19.73 -5.07
CA GLN A 80 21.03 19.76 -5.77
C GLN A 80 21.26 18.56 -6.72
N GLY A 81 20.22 18.14 -7.44
CA GLY A 81 20.33 17.09 -8.47
C GLY A 81 20.27 15.64 -7.97
N TYR A 82 20.24 15.42 -6.65
CA TYR A 82 20.09 14.08 -6.09
C TYR A 82 18.63 13.82 -5.70
N LYS A 83 18.10 12.67 -6.16
CA LYS A 83 16.73 12.22 -5.86
C LYS A 83 16.77 11.33 -4.62
N TYR A 84 16.10 11.73 -3.55
CA TYR A 84 15.99 10.91 -2.34
C TYR A 84 14.55 10.43 -2.14
N ARG A 85 14.45 9.22 -1.58
CA ARG A 85 13.19 8.54 -1.30
C ARG A 85 13.00 8.56 0.22
N LEU A 86 11.90 9.15 0.69
CA LEU A 86 11.55 9.04 2.10
C LEU A 86 11.07 7.60 2.36
N TYR A 87 11.78 6.88 3.23
CA TYR A 87 11.30 5.64 3.81
C TYR A 87 10.39 6.02 4.98
N ALA A 88 9.08 5.88 4.80
CA ALA A 88 8.17 5.91 5.95
C ALA A 88 8.25 4.55 6.65
N ASN A 89 8.44 4.60 7.98
CA ASN A 89 8.46 3.44 8.89
C ASN A 89 7.10 2.75 8.93
#